data_AF-A0A6B1G554-F1
#
_entry.id   AF-A0A6B1G554-F1
#
_cell.length_a   1.000
_cell.length_b   1.000
_cell.length_c   1.000
_cell.angle_alpha   90.00
_cell.angle_beta   90.00
_cell.angle_gamma   90.00
#
_symmetry.space_group_name_H-M   'P 1'
#
loop_
_entity.id
_entity.type
_entity.pdbx_description
1 polymer ?
#
loop_
_entity_poly.entity_id
_entity_poly.type
_entity_poly.pdbx_seq_one_letter_code
_entity_poly.pdbx_strand_id
1 'polypeptide(L)'
;MVVGNETVATAERLQSGDYTRPSRMRTILLGNRFQTGLVRLIVIYALLIFSAFLFLLPFYWMVNTALKPPNQVFTLPPTWIPKPVMWSNFLTAFTIQYETDPPVYN
;
A
#
# COMPACT_ATOMS: atom_id res chain seq x y z
N MET A 1 66.37 26.92 -32.76
CA MET A 1 65.38 26.53 -31.74
C MET A 1 64.08 27.27 -32.05
N VAL A 2 63.02 26.53 -32.35
CA VAL A 2 61.72 27.01 -32.83
C VAL A 2 60.87 27.39 -31.61
N VAL A 3 60.89 28.66 -31.22
CA VAL A 3 60.05 29.21 -30.14
C VAL A 3 59.68 30.65 -30.56
N GLY A 4 58.59 30.83 -31.30
CA GLY A 4 58.25 32.18 -31.79
C GLY A 4 56.89 32.40 -32.43
N ASN A 5 56.22 31.38 -32.98
CA ASN A 5 54.87 31.56 -33.56
C ASN A 5 53.74 31.12 -32.61
N GLU A 6 54.03 30.19 -31.70
CA GLU A 6 53.03 29.55 -30.85
C GLU A 6 52.60 30.46 -29.70
N THR A 7 53.53 31.31 -29.24
CA THR A 7 53.29 32.28 -28.16
C THR A 7 52.35 33.41 -28.61
N VAL A 8 52.46 33.84 -29.86
CA VAL A 8 51.61 34.88 -30.46
C VAL A 8 50.19 34.33 -30.69
N ALA A 9 50.07 33.12 -31.25
CA ALA A 9 48.78 32.46 -31.45
C ALA A 9 48.02 32.14 -30.15
N THR A 10 48.75 31.97 -29.04
CA THR A 10 48.14 31.70 -27.73
C THR A 10 47.70 32.99 -27.04
N ALA A 11 48.44 34.08 -27.19
CA ALA A 11 48.06 35.39 -26.65
C ALA A 11 46.82 35.97 -27.34
N GLU A 12 46.67 35.78 -28.65
CA GLU A 12 45.47 36.19 -29.41
C GLU A 12 44.22 35.44 -28.95
N ARG A 13 44.33 34.13 -28.68
CA ARG A 13 43.22 33.28 -28.19
C ARG A 13 42.74 33.63 -26.78
N LEU A 14 43.58 34.25 -25.96
CA LEU A 14 43.23 34.67 -24.60
C LEU A 14 42.63 36.09 -24.57
N GLN A 15 42.89 36.91 -25.60
CA GLN A 15 42.31 38.25 -25.76
C GLN A 15 40.99 38.23 -26.55
N SER A 16 40.83 37.31 -27.50
CA SER A 16 39.51 37.00 -28.08
C SER A 16 38.65 36.45 -26.95
N GLY A 17 37.70 37.24 -26.46
CA GLY A 17 36.87 36.98 -25.27
C GLY A 17 35.98 35.73 -25.30
N ASP A 18 36.36 34.68 -26.03
CA ASP A 18 35.73 33.37 -26.05
C ASP A 18 36.22 32.50 -24.88
N TYR A 19 36.05 33.00 -23.66
CA TYR A 19 36.02 32.17 -22.45
C TYR A 19 34.64 31.52 -22.28
N THR A 20 34.00 31.06 -23.36
CA THR A 20 32.82 30.21 -23.22
C THR A 20 33.30 28.79 -22.96
N ARG A 21 33.51 28.45 -21.69
CA ARG A 21 33.38 27.05 -21.28
C ARG A 21 31.90 26.79 -21.05
N PRO A 22 31.14 26.23 -22.02
CA PRO A 22 29.85 25.70 -21.68
C PRO A 22 30.09 24.53 -20.74
N SER A 23 29.92 24.77 -19.45
CA SER A 23 29.56 23.72 -18.51
C SER A 23 28.19 23.20 -18.97
N ARG A 24 28.23 22.28 -19.94
CA ARG A 24 27.18 21.28 -20.10
C ARG A 24 27.22 20.40 -18.85
N MET A 25 26.85 21.00 -17.72
CA MET A 25 26.23 20.31 -16.62
C MET A 25 25.03 19.65 -17.26
N ARG A 26 25.22 18.40 -17.66
CA ARG A 26 24.15 17.49 -18.04
C ARG A 26 23.24 17.50 -16.84
N THR A 27 22.22 18.33 -16.93
CA THR A 27 21.22 18.45 -15.91
C THR A 27 20.67 17.04 -15.80
N ILE A 28 20.91 16.43 -14.63
CA ILE A 28 20.21 15.24 -14.17
C ILE A 28 18.78 15.72 -13.89
N LEU A 29 18.11 16.21 -14.93
CA LEU A 29 16.69 16.51 -14.91
C LEU A 29 16.05 15.17 -14.97
N LEU A 30 15.69 14.74 -13.76
CA LEU A 30 14.59 13.85 -13.53
C LEU A 30 14.82 12.54 -14.25
N GLY A 31 15.54 11.66 -13.54
CA GLY A 31 15.46 10.25 -13.80
C GLY A 31 14.02 9.92 -14.18
N ASN A 32 13.88 9.29 -15.33
CA ASN A 32 12.65 8.74 -15.84
C ASN A 32 12.19 7.59 -14.92
N ARG A 33 11.92 7.92 -13.65
CA ARG A 33 11.35 7.06 -12.60
C ARG A 33 9.81 7.05 -12.72
N PHE A 34 9.26 7.90 -13.61
CA PHE A 34 7.83 8.11 -13.85
C PHE A 34 7.26 7.31 -15.03
N GLN A 35 8.07 6.51 -15.73
CA GLN A 35 7.62 5.60 -16.80
C GLN A 35 7.18 4.22 -16.30
N THR A 36 6.72 4.12 -15.05
CA THR A 36 5.87 3.01 -14.66
C THR A 36 4.51 3.26 -15.31
N GLY A 37 4.38 2.82 -16.57
CA GLY A 37 3.19 3.05 -17.39
C GLY A 37 1.92 2.77 -16.60
N LEU A 38 0.89 3.57 -16.83
CA LEU A 38 -0.43 3.55 -16.16
C LEU A 38 -0.93 2.12 -15.86
N VAL A 39 -0.66 1.17 -16.75
CA VAL A 39 -0.89 -0.27 -16.58
C VAL A 39 -0.27 -0.85 -15.31
N ARG A 40 1.01 -0.60 -15.01
CA ARG A 40 1.68 -1.07 -13.78
C ARG A 40 0.98 -0.52 -12.54
N LEU A 41 0.55 0.74 -12.58
CA LEU A 41 -0.17 1.35 -11.47
C LEU A 41 -1.53 0.67 -11.28
N ILE A 42 -2.32 0.51 -12.33
CA ILE A 42 -3.60 -0.21 -12.26
C ILE A 42 -3.41 -1.62 -11.69
N VAL A 43 -2.42 -2.37 -12.20
CA VAL A 43 -2.16 -3.74 -11.75
C VAL A 43 -1.80 -3.77 -10.26
N ILE A 44 -0.90 -2.90 -9.81
CA ILE A 44 -0.51 -2.85 -8.39
C ILE A 44 -1.71 -2.51 -7.51
N TYR A 45 -2.48 -1.47 -7.86
CA TYR A 45 -3.64 -1.06 -7.07
C TYR A 45 -4.75 -2.10 -7.08
N ALA A 46 -5.02 -2.75 -8.22
CA ALA A 46 -5.98 -3.84 -8.30
C ALA A 46 -5.59 -5.01 -7.40
N LEU A 47 -4.31 -5.38 -7.40
CA LEU A 47 -3.78 -6.46 -6.57
C LEU A 47 -3.82 -6.07 -5.08
N LEU A 48 -3.54 -4.81 -4.76
CA LEU A 48 -3.64 -4.27 -3.41
C LEU A 48 -5.09 -4.33 -2.89
N ILE A 49 -6.04 -3.85 -3.69
CA ILE A 49 -7.48 -3.87 -3.36
C ILE A 49 -7.98 -5.31 -3.22
N PHE A 50 -7.60 -6.18 -4.16
CA PHE A 50 -7.96 -7.60 -4.10
C PHE A 50 -7.43 -8.27 -2.83
N SER A 51 -6.15 -8.05 -2.51
CA SER A 51 -5.55 -8.59 -1.28
C SER A 51 -6.25 -8.04 -0.04
N ALA A 52 -6.62 -6.75 -0.02
CA ALA A 52 -7.36 -6.17 1.08
C ALA A 52 -8.70 -6.89 1.29
N PHE A 53 -9.51 -7.07 0.23
CA PHE A 53 -10.77 -7.81 0.34
C PHE A 53 -10.58 -9.25 0.81
N LEU A 54 -9.52 -9.92 0.36
CA LEU A 54 -9.19 -11.28 0.78
C LEU A 54 -8.94 -11.36 2.30
N PHE A 55 -8.23 -10.38 2.86
CA PHE A 55 -8.01 -10.29 4.31
C PHE A 55 -9.24 -9.81 5.09
N LEU A 56 -10.13 -9.02 4.48
CA LEU A 56 -11.37 -8.57 5.12
C LEU A 56 -12.44 -9.67 5.20
N LEU A 57 -12.40 -10.66 4.31
CA LEU A 57 -13.39 -11.75 4.27
C LEU A 57 -13.50 -12.53 5.60
N PRO A 58 -12.43 -13.07 6.20
CA PRO A 58 -12.53 -13.76 7.48
C PRO A 58 -13.04 -12.86 8.60
N PHE A 59 -12.68 -11.56 8.58
CA PHE A 59 -13.18 -10.59 9.55
C PHE A 59 -14.69 -10.36 9.40
N TYR A 60 -15.16 -10.15 8.16
CA TYR A 60 -16.58 -10.07 7.85
C TYR A 60 -17.33 -11.31 8.33
N TRP A 61 -16.78 -12.49 8.09
CA TRP A 61 -17.37 -13.74 8.54
C TRP A 61 -17.50 -13.80 10.06
N MET A 62 -16.44 -13.43 10.80
CA MET A 62 -16.47 -13.39 12.26
C MET A 62 -17.54 -12.45 12.80
N VAL A 63 -17.60 -11.22 12.30
CA VAL A 63 -18.61 -10.23 12.72
C VAL A 63 -20.02 -10.73 12.39
N ASN A 64 -20.21 -11.29 11.21
CA ASN A 64 -21.50 -11.89 10.82
C ASN A 64 -21.89 -13.03 11.76
N THR A 65 -20.96 -13.93 12.10
CA THR A 65 -21.25 -15.04 13.04
C THR A 65 -21.54 -14.57 14.46
N ALA A 66 -20.85 -13.53 14.95
CA ALA A 66 -21.09 -12.97 16.27
C ALA A 66 -22.47 -12.31 16.40
N LEU A 67 -22.98 -11.74 15.31
CA LEU A 67 -24.30 -11.11 15.23
C LEU A 67 -25.45 -12.09 14.98
N LYS A 68 -25.16 -13.36 14.68
CA LYS A 68 -26.18 -14.38 14.44
C LYS A 68 -26.78 -14.90 15.74
N PRO A 69 -28.08 -15.22 15.76
CA PRO A 69 -28.66 -15.98 16.86
C PRO A 69 -28.11 -17.42 16.87
N PRO A 70 -28.02 -18.08 18.05
CA PRO A 70 -27.43 -19.42 18.19
C PRO A 70 -28.06 -20.47 17.28
N ASN A 71 -29.37 -20.35 17.04
CA ASN A 71 -30.13 -21.23 16.18
C ASN A 71 -29.85 -21.04 14.68
N GLN A 72 -29.28 -19.92 14.25
CA GLN A 72 -28.91 -19.68 12.84
C GLN A 72 -27.44 -19.98 12.55
N VAL A 73 -26.57 -20.07 13.57
CA VAL A 73 -25.15 -20.41 13.38
C VAL A 73 -25.00 -21.81 12.76
N PHE A 74 -25.87 -22.75 13.14
CA PHE A 74 -25.85 -24.14 12.66
C PHE A 74 -26.85 -24.43 11.53
N THR A 75 -27.43 -23.40 10.90
CA THR A 75 -28.38 -23.59 9.79
C THR A 75 -27.66 -23.82 8.46
N LEU A 76 -28.18 -24.77 7.68
CA LEU A 76 -27.81 -25.01 6.29
C LEU A 76 -28.99 -24.60 5.40
N PRO A 77 -28.83 -23.66 4.44
CA PRO A 77 -27.59 -22.97 4.03
C PRO A 77 -27.17 -21.83 4.99
N PRO A 78 -25.86 -21.53 5.08
CA PRO A 78 -25.38 -20.44 5.93
C PRO A 78 -25.89 -19.08 5.45
N THR A 79 -26.53 -18.33 6.35
CA THR A 79 -27.05 -17.00 6.07
C THR A 79 -25.92 -15.96 6.01
N TRP A 80 -25.85 -15.19 4.93
CA TRP A 80 -24.80 -14.17 4.75
C TRP A 80 -25.09 -12.89 5.55
N ILE A 81 -26.37 -12.61 5.79
CA ILE A 81 -26.83 -11.46 6.56
C ILE A 81 -27.72 -12.02 7.69
N PRO A 82 -27.43 -11.73 8.97
CA PRO A 82 -28.23 -12.23 10.08
C PRO A 82 -29.59 -11.55 10.07
N LYS A 83 -30.65 -12.32 10.29
CA LYS A 83 -32.03 -11.82 10.43
C LYS A 83 -32.69 -12.54 11.60
N PRO A 84 -32.89 -11.91 12.77
CA PRO A 84 -32.54 -10.54 13.15
C PRO A 84 -31.05 -10.37 13.51
N VAL A 85 -30.56 -9.13 13.49
CA VAL A 85 -29.19 -8.78 13.93
C VAL A 85 -29.17 -8.71 15.46
N MET A 86 -28.47 -9.64 16.11
CA MET A 86 -28.41 -9.74 17.58
C MET A 86 -27.18 -9.04 18.15
N TRP A 87 -27.26 -7.71 18.29
CA TRP A 87 -26.24 -6.92 19.00
C TRP A 87 -26.12 -7.28 20.49
N SER A 88 -27.20 -7.83 21.07
CA SER A 88 -27.24 -8.30 22.46
C SER A 88 -26.18 -9.36 22.75
N ASN A 89 -25.75 -10.13 21.76
CA ASN A 89 -24.69 -11.14 21.91
C ASN A 89 -23.39 -10.53 22.42
N PHE A 90 -23.04 -9.32 21.97
CA PHE A 90 -21.86 -8.61 22.47
C PHE A 90 -22.03 -8.23 23.95
N LEU A 91 -23.17 -7.69 24.34
CA LEU A 91 -23.45 -7.34 25.74
C LEU A 91 -23.42 -8.57 26.65
N THR A 92 -24.07 -9.66 26.23
CA THR A 92 -24.04 -10.93 26.97
C THR A 92 -22.61 -11.42 27.12
N ALA A 93 -21.77 -11.37 26.08
CA ALA A 93 -20.37 -11.80 26.17
C ALA A 93 -19.56 -11.06 27.25
N PHE A 94 -19.88 -9.79 27.53
CA PHE A 94 -19.23 -9.02 28.60
C PHE A 94 -19.85 -9.24 29.99
N THR A 95 -21.08 -9.75 30.07
CA THR A 95 -21.79 -9.97 31.35
C THR A 95 -21.89 -11.44 31.74
N ILE A 96 -21.32 -12.38 30.97
CA ILE A 96 -21.24 -13.78 31.36
C ILE A 96 -20.50 -13.86 32.70
N GLN A 97 -21.23 -14.12 33.77
CA GLN A 97 -20.67 -14.65 35.00
C GLN A 97 -20.51 -16.15 34.76
N TYR A 98 -19.27 -16.65 34.89
CA TYR A 98 -19.06 -18.09 34.92
C TYR A 98 -19.80 -18.63 36.14
N GLU A 99 -20.84 -19.44 35.90
CA GLU A 99 -21.42 -20.27 36.94
C GLU A 99 -20.28 -21.18 37.43
N THR A 100 -19.79 -20.94 38.65
CA THR A 100 -18.70 -21.72 39.25
C THR A 100 -19.17 -23.07 39.79
N ASP A 101 -20.42 -23.43 39.54
CA ASP A 101 -20.97 -24.68 40.02
C ASP A 101 -20.47 -25.85 39.15
N PRO A 102 -19.86 -26.88 39.76
CA PRO A 102 -19.47 -28.07 39.01
C PRO A 102 -20.72 -28.72 38.41
N PRO A 103 -20.64 -29.27 37.18
CA PRO A 103 -21.77 -29.93 36.56
C PRO A 103 -22.28 -31.07 37.45
N VAL A 104 -23.55 -30.98 37.85
CA VAL A 104 -24.24 -32.07 38.54
C VAL A 104 -24.56 -33.13 37.50
N TYR A 105 -23.70 -34.14 37.39
CA TYR A 105 -23.98 -35.32 36.57
C TYR A 105 -25.11 -36.12 37.23
N ASN A 106 -26.22 -36.28 36.53
CA ASN A 106 -27.33 -37.15 36.90
C ASN A 106 -27.24 -38.52 36.23
#